data_AF-A0A318UF77-F1
#
_entry.id   AF-A0A318UF77-F1
#
_cell.length_a   1.000
_cell.length_b   1.000
_cell.length_c   1.000
_cell.angle_alpha   90.00
_cell.angle_beta   90.00
_cell.angle_gamma   90.00
#
_symmetry.space_group_name_H-M   'P 1'
#
loop_
_entity.id
_entity.type
_entity.pdbx_description
1 polymer ?
#
loop_
_entity_poly.entity_id
_entity_poly.type
_entity_poly.pdbx_seq_one_letter_code
_entity_poly.pdbx_strand_id
1 'polypeptide(L)'
;MSISRNDPFDLTLCMRGLAVLITYMHSDVYEYVYFFTFKKTMKSYAKDFNNPWEQPIEHGDFFDGIKDPFVWNALKAERRLVEGKHELALRFGIAEIEDLMDEQITMQAERFKPFRLVFKRSKSYKKLKTYYERTLSAIIDSLYLYACALTAQSYKIPLVLKRQFNLSQQEGLRLLNHDDPNVQLLANLIDGLRADLERLSVLNKI
;
A
#
# COMPACT_ATOMS: atom_id res chain seq x y z
N MET A 1 -11.67 18.42 17.30
CA MET A 1 -10.98 17.97 18.52
C MET A 1 -9.63 18.66 18.60
N SER A 2 -9.33 19.34 19.71
CA SER A 2 -8.00 19.94 19.94
C SER A 2 -7.03 18.85 20.38
N ILE A 3 -6.05 18.50 19.55
CA ILE A 3 -5.01 17.54 19.88
C ILE A 3 -4.11 18.21 20.93
N SER A 4 -4.09 17.65 22.15
CA SER A 4 -3.25 18.09 23.27
C SER A 4 -1.78 17.94 22.90
N ARG A 5 -0.94 18.91 23.29
CA ARG A 5 0.53 18.83 23.11
C ARG A 5 1.19 17.67 23.87
N ASN A 6 0.44 17.01 24.77
CA ASN A 6 0.91 15.93 25.64
C ASN A 6 0.28 14.57 25.32
N ASP A 7 -0.39 14.39 24.17
CA ASP A 7 -0.94 13.08 23.85
C ASP A 7 0.22 12.11 23.53
N PRO A 8 0.47 11.06 24.34
CA PRO A 8 1.54 10.12 24.09
C PRO A 8 1.27 9.41 22.77
N PHE A 9 2.31 9.26 21.93
CA PHE A 9 2.19 8.47 20.71
C PHE A 9 1.87 7.02 21.08
N ASP A 10 0.66 6.58 20.74
CA ASP A 10 0.24 5.19 20.90
C ASP A 10 0.74 4.37 19.71
N LEU A 11 1.84 3.64 19.93
CA LEU A 11 2.44 2.76 18.93
C LEU A 11 1.47 1.67 18.50
N THR A 12 0.79 1.02 19.43
CA THR A 12 -0.14 -0.08 19.11
C THR A 12 -1.27 0.42 18.22
N LEU A 13 -1.88 1.55 18.59
CA LEU A 13 -2.94 2.17 17.82
C LEU A 13 -2.46 2.62 16.42
N CYS A 14 -1.25 3.16 16.32
CA CYS A 14 -0.63 3.53 15.05
C CYS A 14 -0.44 2.31 14.13
N MET A 15 0.05 1.19 14.69
CA MET A 15 0.32 -0.03 13.93
C MET A 15 -0.95 -0.78 13.52
N ARG A 16 -2.00 -0.75 14.36
CA ARG A 16 -3.35 -1.21 14.00
C ARG A 16 -3.94 -0.41 12.84
N GLY A 17 -3.84 0.93 12.90
CA GLY A 17 -4.22 1.81 11.80
C GLY A 17 -3.45 1.53 10.51
N LEU A 18 -2.14 1.27 10.60
CA LEU A 18 -1.32 0.87 9.45
C LEU A 18 -1.79 -0.46 8.84
N ALA A 19 -2.12 -1.47 9.65
CA ALA A 19 -2.61 -2.75 9.14
C ALA A 19 -3.94 -2.60 8.39
N VAL A 20 -4.87 -1.81 8.94
CA VAL A 20 -6.12 -1.45 8.25
C VAL A 20 -5.83 -0.70 6.95
N LEU A 21 -4.90 0.25 6.96
CA LEU A 21 -4.53 0.97 5.75
C LEU A 21 -3.95 0.03 4.68
N ILE A 22 -3.05 -0.88 5.04
CA ILE A 22 -2.49 -1.86 4.10
C ILE A 22 -3.60 -2.77 3.56
N THR A 23 -4.63 -3.08 4.37
CA THR A 23 -5.82 -3.81 3.92
C THR A 23 -6.52 -3.09 2.77
N TYR A 24 -6.75 -1.79 2.90
CA TYR A 24 -7.29 -0.97 1.81
C TYR A 24 -6.35 -0.88 0.60
N MET A 25 -5.03 -0.81 0.83
CA MET A 25 -4.04 -0.74 -0.25
C MET A 25 -4.01 -2.02 -1.08
N HIS A 26 -3.89 -3.20 -0.46
CA HIS A 26 -3.84 -4.45 -1.22
C HIS A 26 -5.19 -4.74 -1.90
N SER A 27 -6.30 -4.34 -1.29
CA SER A 27 -7.63 -4.33 -1.91
C SER A 27 -7.68 -3.46 -3.18
N ASP A 28 -7.13 -2.24 -3.11
CA ASP A 28 -7.05 -1.33 -4.27
C ASP A 28 -6.21 -1.92 -5.40
N VAL A 29 -5.08 -2.56 -5.06
CA VAL A 29 -4.20 -3.24 -6.03
C VAL A 29 -4.86 -4.49 -6.63
N TYR A 30 -5.60 -5.27 -5.83
CA TYR A 30 -6.37 -6.41 -6.31
C TYR A 30 -7.34 -6.02 -7.42
N GLU A 31 -8.04 -4.88 -7.29
CA GLU A 31 -8.90 -4.40 -8.37
C GLU A 31 -8.13 -4.12 -9.66
N TYR A 32 -6.88 -3.64 -9.60
CA TYR A 32 -6.04 -3.48 -10.79
C TYR A 32 -5.66 -4.83 -11.40
N VAL A 33 -5.28 -5.83 -10.60
CA VAL A 33 -5.02 -7.21 -11.06
C VAL A 33 -6.24 -7.74 -11.82
N TYR A 34 -7.42 -7.58 -11.22
CA TYR A 34 -8.69 -8.00 -11.78
C TYR A 34 -8.99 -7.29 -13.11
N PHE A 35 -8.98 -5.96 -13.12
CA PHE A 35 -9.34 -5.20 -14.32
C PHE A 35 -8.27 -5.27 -15.42
N PHE A 36 -6.99 -5.44 -15.11
CA PHE A 36 -5.98 -5.71 -16.14
C PHE A 36 -6.25 -7.05 -16.81
N THR A 37 -6.57 -8.09 -16.03
CA THR A 37 -6.89 -9.43 -16.51
C THR A 37 -8.09 -9.41 -17.47
N PHE A 38 -9.23 -8.91 -17.00
CA PHE A 38 -10.48 -9.01 -17.77
C PHE A 38 -10.63 -7.95 -18.86
N LYS A 39 -9.88 -6.83 -18.83
CA LYS A 39 -9.97 -5.82 -19.91
C LYS A 39 -9.02 -6.08 -21.08
N LYS A 40 -8.07 -7.00 -20.94
CA LYS A 40 -7.11 -7.33 -21.99
C LYS A 40 -7.00 -8.83 -22.24
N THR A 41 -6.46 -9.59 -21.29
CA THR A 41 -6.13 -11.01 -21.51
C THR A 41 -7.39 -11.87 -21.62
N MET A 42 -8.37 -11.64 -20.76
CA MET A 42 -9.64 -12.36 -20.71
C MET A 42 -10.81 -11.49 -21.16
N LYS A 43 -10.59 -10.68 -22.20
CA LYS A 43 -11.57 -9.69 -22.69
C LYS A 43 -12.93 -10.28 -23.07
N SER A 44 -12.97 -11.54 -23.53
CA SER A 44 -14.22 -12.25 -23.82
C SER A 44 -15.14 -12.37 -22.60
N TYR A 45 -14.56 -12.41 -21.40
CA TYR A 45 -15.25 -12.57 -20.12
C TYR A 45 -15.49 -11.24 -19.40
N ALA A 46 -15.14 -10.09 -20.01
CA ALA A 46 -15.23 -8.78 -19.37
C ALA A 46 -16.64 -8.36 -18.96
N LYS A 47 -17.68 -8.97 -19.55
CA LYS A 47 -19.08 -8.72 -19.17
C LYS A 47 -19.45 -9.45 -17.89
N ASP A 48 -18.98 -10.68 -17.75
CA ASP A 48 -19.28 -11.58 -16.63
C ASP A 48 -18.43 -11.24 -15.39
N PHE A 49 -17.22 -10.72 -15.61
CA PHE A 49 -16.26 -10.32 -14.58
C PHE A 49 -16.02 -8.81 -14.63
N ASN A 50 -16.99 -8.05 -14.12
CA ASN A 50 -16.98 -6.59 -14.19
C ASN A 50 -16.96 -5.91 -12.81
N ASN A 51 -17.16 -6.68 -11.73
CA ASN A 51 -17.10 -6.22 -10.36
C ASN A 51 -16.30 -7.22 -9.48
N PRO A 52 -15.08 -6.88 -9.03
CA PRO A 52 -14.25 -7.75 -8.19
C PRO A 52 -14.88 -8.07 -6.82
N TRP A 53 -15.84 -7.27 -6.37
CA TRP A 53 -16.51 -7.45 -5.08
C TRP A 53 -17.76 -8.33 -5.15
N GLU A 54 -18.38 -8.44 -6.33
CA GLU A 54 -19.51 -9.36 -6.56
C GLU A 54 -19.03 -10.69 -7.17
N GLN A 55 -17.97 -10.65 -7.97
CA GLN A 55 -17.37 -11.82 -8.62
C GLN A 55 -15.88 -11.93 -8.22
N PRO A 56 -15.55 -12.12 -6.93
CA PRO A 56 -14.18 -12.27 -6.50
C PRO A 56 -13.57 -13.54 -7.10
N ILE A 57 -12.31 -13.43 -7.51
CA ILE A 57 -11.46 -14.59 -7.78
C ILE A 57 -10.74 -14.95 -6.48
N GLU A 58 -11.20 -16.02 -5.83
CA GLU A 58 -10.66 -16.50 -4.54
C GLU A 58 -9.45 -17.42 -4.70
N HIS A 59 -9.25 -17.98 -5.89
CA HIS A 59 -8.16 -18.90 -6.16
C HIS A 59 -6.86 -18.11 -6.37
N GLY A 60 -5.97 -18.17 -5.37
CA GLY A 60 -4.75 -17.35 -5.29
C GLY A 60 -3.74 -17.58 -6.43
N ASP A 61 -3.87 -18.68 -7.16
CA ASP A 61 -3.03 -19.08 -8.29
C ASP A 61 -3.66 -18.75 -9.66
N PHE A 62 -4.94 -18.37 -9.71
CA PHE A 62 -5.64 -18.06 -10.97
C PHE A 62 -4.87 -17.02 -11.80
N PHE A 63 -4.38 -15.95 -11.14
CA PHE A 63 -3.69 -14.86 -11.81
C PHE A 63 -2.26 -15.20 -12.23
N ASP A 64 -1.64 -16.26 -11.69
CA ASP A 64 -0.29 -16.68 -12.07
C ASP A 64 -0.24 -17.16 -13.52
N GLY A 65 -1.34 -17.75 -14.02
CA GLY A 65 -1.48 -18.20 -15.41
C GLY A 65 -1.71 -17.09 -16.44
N ILE A 66 -1.95 -15.85 -16.01
CA ILE A 66 -2.30 -14.74 -16.91
C ILE A 66 -1.03 -14.13 -17.51
N LYS A 67 -0.85 -14.25 -18.83
CA LYS A 67 0.30 -13.72 -19.59
C LYS A 67 0.25 -12.19 -19.80
N ASP A 68 -0.16 -11.47 -18.76
CA ASP A 68 -0.21 -10.03 -18.52
C ASP A 68 1.00 -9.43 -17.78
N PRO A 69 2.04 -8.80 -18.38
CA PRO A 69 3.10 -8.17 -17.58
C PRO A 69 2.59 -7.17 -16.54
N PHE A 70 1.50 -6.45 -16.84
CA PHE A 70 0.86 -5.53 -15.90
C PHE A 70 0.07 -6.27 -14.81
N VAL A 71 -0.53 -7.43 -15.13
CA VAL A 71 -1.19 -8.30 -14.16
C VAL A 71 -0.16 -8.85 -13.17
N TRP A 72 0.95 -9.38 -13.66
CA TRP A 72 2.02 -9.92 -12.80
C TRP A 72 2.67 -8.85 -11.94
N ASN A 73 2.89 -7.65 -12.47
CA ASN A 73 3.43 -6.56 -11.68
C ASN A 73 2.48 -6.18 -10.52
N ALA A 74 1.18 -6.01 -10.82
CA ALA A 74 0.18 -5.71 -9.80
C ALA A 74 0.00 -6.84 -8.79
N LEU A 75 -0.03 -8.09 -9.24
CA LEU A 75 -0.13 -9.27 -8.38
C LEU A 75 1.06 -9.37 -7.42
N LYS A 76 2.26 -9.07 -7.91
CA LYS A 76 3.46 -9.05 -7.07
C LYS A 76 3.40 -7.94 -6.00
N ALA A 77 2.96 -6.74 -6.37
CA ALA A 77 2.80 -5.64 -5.43
C ALA A 77 1.72 -5.95 -4.37
N GLU A 78 0.61 -6.55 -4.78
CA GLU A 78 -0.46 -7.02 -3.89
C GLU A 78 0.05 -8.05 -2.89
N ARG A 79 0.74 -9.11 -3.36
CA ARG A 79 1.33 -10.13 -2.49
C ARG A 79 2.28 -9.54 -1.45
N ARG A 80 3.14 -8.59 -1.83
CA ARG A 80 4.04 -7.90 -0.88
C ARG A 80 3.28 -7.14 0.21
N LEU A 81 2.20 -6.46 -0.16
CA LEU A 81 1.36 -5.76 0.82
C LEU A 81 0.68 -6.75 1.77
N VAL A 82 0.18 -7.87 1.25
CA VAL A 82 -0.43 -8.94 2.07
C VAL A 82 0.60 -9.56 3.02
N GLU A 83 1.80 -9.89 2.54
CA GLU A 83 2.91 -10.43 3.34
C GLU A 83 3.31 -9.43 4.44
N GLY A 84 3.50 -8.15 4.09
CA GLY A 84 3.82 -7.09 5.05
C GLY A 84 2.74 -6.91 6.11
N LYS A 85 1.45 -6.96 5.72
CA LYS A 85 0.31 -6.93 6.67
C LYS A 85 0.32 -8.14 7.60
N HIS A 86 0.57 -9.34 7.07
CA HIS A 86 0.56 -10.56 7.86
C HIS A 86 1.66 -10.51 8.94
N GLU A 87 2.87 -10.08 8.57
CA GLU A 87 3.96 -9.85 9.53
C GLU A 87 3.56 -8.85 10.62
N LEU A 88 2.91 -7.74 10.25
CA LEU A 88 2.41 -6.75 11.22
C LEU A 88 1.36 -7.32 12.14
N ALA A 89 0.41 -8.07 11.60
CA ALA A 89 -0.66 -8.67 12.38
C ALA A 89 -0.12 -9.65 13.41
N LEU A 90 0.86 -10.47 13.03
CA LEU A 90 1.55 -11.38 13.94
C LEU A 90 2.30 -10.63 15.06
N ARG A 91 3.00 -9.54 14.73
CA ARG A 91 3.79 -8.76 15.71
C ARG A 91 2.94 -8.02 16.74
N PHE A 92 1.78 -7.51 16.34
CA PHE A 92 0.92 -6.66 17.16
C PHE A 92 -0.36 -7.35 17.65
N GLY A 93 -0.57 -8.63 17.34
CA GLY A 93 -1.76 -9.37 17.74
C GLY A 93 -3.04 -8.81 17.12
N ILE A 94 -2.98 -8.41 15.85
CA ILE A 94 -4.08 -7.71 15.17
C ILE A 94 -5.12 -8.72 14.65
N ALA A 95 -6.37 -8.54 15.08
CA ALA A 95 -7.52 -9.24 14.53
C ALA A 95 -8.16 -8.36 13.44
N GLU A 96 -7.84 -8.63 12.17
CA GLU A 96 -8.21 -7.76 11.04
C GLU A 96 -9.70 -7.42 10.96
N ILE A 97 -10.58 -8.41 11.18
CA ILE A 97 -12.03 -8.19 11.13
C ILE A 97 -12.47 -7.24 12.24
N GLU A 98 -11.91 -7.37 13.44
CA GLU A 98 -12.24 -6.50 14.58
C GLU A 98 -11.75 -5.08 14.31
N ASP A 99 -10.52 -4.93 13.83
CA ASP A 99 -9.91 -3.63 13.53
C ASP A 99 -10.63 -2.88 12.40
N LEU A 100 -11.17 -3.60 11.41
CA LEU A 100 -11.97 -3.02 10.33
C LEU A 100 -13.34 -2.51 10.82
N MET A 101 -13.83 -3.03 11.94
CA MET A 101 -15.11 -2.61 12.55
C MET A 101 -14.93 -1.52 13.61
N ASP A 102 -13.71 -1.25 14.04
CA ASP A 102 -13.39 -0.25 15.06
C ASP A 102 -13.20 1.15 14.45
N GLU A 103 -14.06 2.09 14.84
CA GLU A 103 -14.03 3.47 14.35
C GLU A 103 -12.72 4.20 14.71
N GLN A 104 -12.15 3.96 15.89
CA GLN A 104 -10.93 4.64 16.32
C GLN A 104 -9.73 4.16 15.49
N ILE A 105 -9.66 2.87 15.22
CA ILE A 105 -8.56 2.28 14.42
C ILE A 105 -8.68 2.69 12.96
N THR A 106 -9.89 2.61 12.41
CA THR A 106 -10.14 3.06 11.03
C THR A 106 -9.83 4.55 10.86
N MET A 107 -10.14 5.40 11.85
CA MET A 107 -9.71 6.81 11.85
C MET A 107 -8.18 6.98 11.82
N GLN A 108 -7.43 6.08 12.46
CA GLN A 108 -5.96 6.12 12.41
C GLN A 108 -5.42 5.72 11.04
N ALA A 109 -6.08 4.79 10.35
CA ALA A 109 -5.73 4.41 8.98
C ALA A 109 -5.87 5.60 8.00
N GLU A 110 -6.81 6.52 8.26
CA GLU A 110 -7.02 7.71 7.42
C GLU A 110 -5.86 8.72 7.52
N ARG A 111 -5.04 8.68 8.58
CA ARG A 111 -4.02 9.69 8.89
C ARG A 111 -3.01 9.93 7.75
N PHE A 112 -2.60 8.86 7.09
CA PHE A 112 -1.67 8.91 5.96
C PHE A 112 -2.26 8.25 4.70
N LYS A 113 -3.58 8.07 4.65
CA LYS A 113 -4.24 7.38 3.53
C LYS A 113 -4.00 8.11 2.22
N PRO A 114 -3.65 7.41 1.13
CA PRO A 114 -3.50 8.04 -0.16
C PRO A 114 -4.88 8.46 -0.68
N PHE A 115 -5.10 9.76 -0.86
CA PHE A 115 -6.39 10.27 -1.31
C PHE A 115 -6.57 10.12 -2.83
N ARG A 116 -7.11 8.99 -3.31
CA ARG A 116 -7.49 8.81 -4.73
C ARG A 116 -8.72 7.89 -4.91
N LEU A 117 -9.88 8.50 -5.16
CA LEU A 117 -11.05 7.76 -5.65
C LEU A 117 -10.89 7.48 -7.16
N VAL A 118 -10.64 6.21 -7.52
CA VAL A 118 -10.54 5.79 -8.92
C VAL A 118 -11.60 4.74 -9.24
N PHE A 119 -12.60 5.11 -10.04
CA PHE A 119 -13.55 4.15 -10.61
C PHE A 119 -12.88 3.32 -11.71
N LYS A 120 -12.15 2.26 -11.32
CA LYS A 120 -11.35 1.43 -12.24
C LYS A 120 -12.21 0.73 -13.31
N ARG A 121 -13.45 0.36 -12.97
CA ARG A 121 -14.43 -0.21 -13.90
C ARG A 121 -14.68 0.67 -15.14
N SER A 122 -14.72 1.99 -14.98
CA SER A 122 -14.97 2.91 -16.11
C SER A 122 -13.73 3.26 -16.94
N LYS A 123 -12.52 2.88 -16.50
CA LYS A 123 -11.28 3.22 -17.18
C LYS A 123 -10.92 2.20 -18.25
N SER A 124 -10.38 2.65 -19.38
CA SER A 124 -9.78 1.73 -20.36
C SER A 124 -8.50 1.11 -19.80
N TYR A 125 -8.07 -0.03 -20.36
CA TYR A 125 -6.81 -0.68 -20.00
C TYR A 125 -5.62 0.30 -20.05
N LYS A 126 -5.54 1.14 -21.11
CA LYS A 126 -4.50 2.18 -21.22
C LYS A 126 -4.53 3.17 -20.06
N LYS A 127 -5.71 3.66 -19.68
CA LYS A 127 -5.86 4.60 -18.55
C LYS A 127 -5.49 3.92 -17.22
N LEU A 128 -5.88 2.64 -17.05
CA LEU A 128 -5.59 1.89 -15.83
C LEU A 128 -4.09 1.80 -15.53
N LYS A 129 -3.23 1.66 -16.54
CA LYS A 129 -1.76 1.66 -16.34
C LYS A 129 -1.27 2.92 -15.62
N THR A 130 -1.69 4.09 -16.08
CA THR A 130 -1.29 5.38 -15.48
C THR A 130 -1.89 5.57 -14.10
N TYR A 131 -3.14 5.12 -13.89
CA TYR A 131 -3.75 5.17 -12.55
C TYR A 131 -3.06 4.21 -11.58
N TYR A 132 -2.67 3.03 -12.03
CA TYR A 132 -1.94 2.05 -11.23
C TYR A 132 -0.56 2.56 -10.80
N GLU A 133 0.22 3.12 -11.73
CA GLU A 133 1.51 3.76 -11.43
C GLU A 133 1.37 4.84 -10.34
N ARG A 134 0.33 5.66 -10.48
CA ARG A 134 -0.05 6.69 -9.52
C ARG A 134 -0.47 6.10 -8.17
N THR A 135 -1.27 5.05 -8.16
CA THR A 135 -1.68 4.35 -6.93
C THR A 135 -0.44 3.81 -6.21
N LEU A 136 0.44 3.11 -6.91
CA LEU A 136 1.62 2.47 -6.31
C LEU A 136 2.58 3.50 -5.71
N SER A 137 2.83 4.62 -6.40
CA SER A 137 3.59 5.74 -5.84
C SER A 137 2.94 6.30 -4.58
N ALA A 138 1.61 6.48 -4.55
CA ALA A 138 0.92 7.01 -3.38
C ALA A 138 0.96 6.03 -2.19
N ILE A 139 0.89 4.72 -2.45
CA ILE A 139 1.07 3.67 -1.44
C ILE A 139 2.46 3.79 -0.80
N ILE A 140 3.51 3.89 -1.64
CA ILE A 140 4.89 4.05 -1.17
C ILE A 140 5.04 5.29 -0.28
N ASP A 141 4.45 6.42 -0.68
CA ASP A 141 4.49 7.67 0.09
C ASP A 141 3.80 7.51 1.45
N SER A 142 2.63 6.88 1.49
CA SER A 142 1.91 6.60 2.73
C SER A 142 2.71 5.71 3.69
N LEU A 143 3.31 4.62 3.20
CA LEU A 143 4.16 3.74 4.00
C LEU A 143 5.40 4.47 4.53
N TYR A 144 5.99 5.35 3.72
CA TYR A 144 7.12 6.18 4.13
C TYR A 144 6.73 7.14 5.27
N LEU A 145 5.55 7.75 5.23
CA LEU A 145 5.06 8.61 6.31
C LEU A 145 4.88 7.84 7.64
N TYR A 146 4.40 6.59 7.58
CA TYR A 146 4.38 5.72 8.76
C TYR A 146 5.79 5.42 9.28
N ALA A 147 6.74 5.09 8.41
CA ALA A 147 8.12 4.85 8.81
C ALA A 147 8.78 6.08 9.45
N CYS A 148 8.48 7.28 8.94
CA CYS A 148 8.89 8.54 9.57
C CYS A 148 8.27 8.73 10.96
N ALA A 149 6.98 8.42 11.13
CA ALA A 149 6.30 8.54 12.42
C ALA A 149 6.93 7.60 13.48
N LEU A 150 7.23 6.36 13.10
CA LEU A 150 7.92 5.38 13.97
C LEU A 150 9.34 5.82 14.32
N THR A 151 10.08 6.33 13.32
CA THR A 151 11.42 6.88 13.53
C THR A 151 11.41 8.07 14.50
N ALA A 152 10.40 8.95 14.40
CA ALA A 152 10.24 10.11 15.27
C ALA A 152 9.97 9.70 16.72
N GLN A 153 9.15 8.67 16.93
CA GLN A 153 8.87 8.12 18.25
C GLN A 153 10.12 7.49 18.88
N SER A 154 10.96 6.83 18.09
CA SER A 154 12.21 6.20 18.57
C SER A 154 13.30 7.19 19.05
N TYR A 155 13.00 8.49 19.18
CA TYR A 155 13.91 9.55 19.65
C TYR A 155 15.21 9.74 18.83
N LYS A 156 15.32 9.15 17.62
CA LYS A 156 16.48 9.29 16.74
C LYS A 156 16.32 10.33 15.62
N ILE A 157 15.47 11.34 15.79
CA ILE A 157 15.39 12.45 14.83
C ILE A 157 16.09 13.68 15.44
N PRO A 158 17.33 13.99 15.02
CA PRO A 158 17.91 15.29 15.30
C PRO A 158 16.98 16.41 14.83
N LEU A 159 16.81 17.44 15.66
CA LEU A 159 16.02 18.66 15.39
C LEU A 159 16.25 19.30 14.00
N VAL A 160 17.36 18.96 13.34
CA VAL A 160 17.76 19.40 12.00
C VAL A 160 16.89 18.81 10.87
N LEU A 161 16.32 17.62 11.05
CA LEU A 161 15.51 16.92 10.03
C LEU A 161 14.16 17.59 9.76
N LYS A 162 13.63 18.37 10.71
CA LYS A 162 12.39 19.15 10.54
C LYS A 162 12.48 20.17 9.39
N ARG A 163 13.71 20.54 8.96
CA ARG A 163 13.97 21.49 7.87
C ARG A 163 14.26 20.83 6.51
N GLN A 164 14.32 19.49 6.42
CA GLN A 164 14.82 18.76 5.25
C GLN A 164 13.81 17.81 4.57
N PHE A 165 12.52 17.90 4.87
CA PHE A 165 11.47 17.10 4.20
C PHE A 165 11.27 17.38 2.69
N ASN A 166 12.19 18.11 2.05
CA ASN A 166 12.29 18.32 0.59
C ASN A 166 13.40 17.46 -0.08
N LEU A 167 13.94 16.45 0.61
CA LEU A 167 14.93 15.54 0.00
C LEU A 167 14.28 14.52 -0.94
N SER A 168 15.07 14.02 -1.89
CA SER A 168 14.64 12.96 -2.80
C SER A 168 14.27 11.69 -2.00
N GLN A 169 13.27 10.94 -2.49
CA GLN A 169 12.70 9.80 -1.77
C GLN A 169 13.70 8.68 -1.41
N GLN A 170 14.85 8.58 -2.11
CA GLN A 170 15.93 7.64 -1.80
C GLN A 170 16.83 8.13 -0.65
N GLU A 171 17.10 9.42 -0.56
CA GLU A 171 17.90 10.00 0.53
C GLU A 171 17.10 10.04 1.84
N GLY A 172 15.77 10.17 1.75
CA GLY A 172 14.86 10.14 2.90
C GLY A 172 14.84 8.81 3.66
N LEU A 173 14.96 7.67 2.96
CA LEU A 173 14.97 6.36 3.63
C LEU A 173 16.20 6.15 4.52
N ARG A 174 17.37 6.65 4.12
CA ARG A 174 18.62 6.53 4.91
C ARG A 174 18.55 7.21 6.28
N LEU A 175 17.60 8.11 6.45
CA LEU A 175 17.39 8.91 7.66
C LEU A 175 16.41 8.24 8.63
N LEU A 176 15.85 7.07 8.25
CA LEU A 176 14.96 6.28 9.09
C LEU A 176 15.74 5.49 10.14
N ASN A 177 15.11 5.21 11.29
CA ASN A 177 15.70 4.39 12.35
C ASN A 177 15.62 2.90 11.98
N HIS A 178 16.57 2.42 11.18
CA HIS A 178 16.64 1.01 10.77
C HIS A 178 16.86 0.01 11.92
N ASP A 179 17.25 0.49 13.11
CA ASP A 179 17.35 -0.37 14.30
C ASP A 179 15.96 -0.70 14.90
N ASP A 180 14.91 0.02 14.50
CA ASP A 180 13.53 -0.33 14.85
C ASP A 180 13.01 -1.41 13.88
N PRO A 181 12.63 -2.60 14.37
CA PRO A 181 12.16 -3.70 13.52
C PRO A 181 10.92 -3.36 12.66
N ASN A 182 10.08 -2.42 13.10
CA ASN A 182 8.87 -1.99 12.38
C ASN A 182 9.24 -1.01 11.27
N VAL A 183 10.20 -0.11 11.53
CA VAL A 183 10.78 0.76 10.50
C VAL A 183 11.48 -0.08 9.44
N GLN A 184 12.24 -1.10 9.84
CA GLN A 184 12.91 -1.99 8.89
C GLN A 184 11.92 -2.80 8.04
N LEU A 185 10.83 -3.29 8.62
CA LEU A 185 9.75 -3.95 7.88
C LEU A 185 9.16 -3.03 6.81
N LEU A 186 8.83 -1.80 7.18
CA LEU A 186 8.31 -0.79 6.24
C LEU A 186 9.34 -0.43 5.17
N ALA A 187 10.62 -0.29 5.51
CA ALA A 187 11.68 -0.01 4.55
C ALA A 187 11.80 -1.12 3.50
N ASN A 188 11.81 -2.39 3.94
CA ASN A 188 11.84 -3.55 3.05
C ASN A 188 10.62 -3.60 2.12
N LEU A 189 9.43 -3.31 2.65
CA LEU A 189 8.20 -3.26 1.86
C LEU A 189 8.26 -2.13 0.83
N ILE A 190 8.69 -0.93 1.23
CA ILE A 190 8.87 0.23 0.34
C ILE A 190 9.84 -0.09 -0.78
N ASP A 191 11.00 -0.67 -0.48
CA ASP A 191 12.01 -1.02 -1.48
C ASP A 191 11.47 -2.06 -2.48
N GLY A 192 10.72 -3.06 -1.97
CA GLY A 192 10.04 -4.04 -2.80
C GLY A 192 9.05 -3.41 -3.78
N LEU A 193 8.20 -2.50 -3.30
CA LEU A 193 7.19 -1.80 -4.11
C LEU A 193 7.83 -0.79 -5.08
N ARG A 194 8.94 -0.15 -4.71
CA ARG A 194 9.72 0.73 -5.60
C ARG A 194 10.31 -0.04 -6.77
N ALA A 195 10.88 -1.22 -6.51
CA ALA A 195 11.38 -2.08 -7.59
C ALA A 195 10.25 -2.49 -8.55
N ASP A 196 9.04 -2.69 -8.04
CA ASP A 196 7.88 -3.00 -8.87
C ASP A 196 7.36 -1.76 -9.64
N LEU A 197 7.43 -0.56 -9.06
CA LEU A 197 7.14 0.71 -9.74
C LEU A 197 8.15 1.03 -10.86
N GLU A 198 9.45 0.83 -10.62
CA GLU A 198 10.49 1.03 -11.62
C GLU A 198 10.30 0.10 -12.82
N ARG A 199 10.01 -1.18 -12.56
CA ARG A 199 9.65 -2.14 -13.62
C ARG A 199 8.42 -1.70 -14.40
N LEU A 200 7.40 -1.17 -13.72
CA LEU A 200 6.20 -0.65 -14.36
C LEU A 200 6.53 0.53 -15.29
N SER A 201 7.40 1.45 -14.88
CA SER A 201 7.85 2.55 -15.72
C SER A 201 8.60 2.07 -16.98
N VAL A 202 9.35 0.96 -16.90
CA VAL A 202 9.95 0.30 -18.07
C VAL A 202 8.86 -0.29 -18.98
N LEU A 203 7.88 -1.00 -18.42
CA LEU A 203 6.76 -1.59 -19.18
C LEU A 203 5.89 -0.53 -19.89
N ASN A 204 5.81 0.69 -19.36
CA ASN A 204 5.06 1.80 -19.98
C ASN A 204 5.82 2.47 -21.14
N LYS A 205 7.14 2.26 -21.27
CA LYS A 205 7.97 2.79 -22.37
C LYS A 205 8.00 1.86 -23.59
N ILE A 206 7.53 0.62 -23.43
CA ILE A 206 7.38 -0.40 -24.49
C ILE A 206 5.97 -0.34 -25.05
#